data_AF-G2QBC1-F1
#
_entry.id   AF-G2QBC1-F1
#
_cell.length_a   1.000
_cell.length_b   1.000
_cell.length_c   1.000
_cell.angle_alpha   90.00
_cell.angle_beta   90.00
_cell.angle_gamma   90.00
#
_symmetry.space_group_name_H-M   'P 1'
#
loop_
_entity.id
_entity.type
_entity.pdbx_description
1 polymer ?
#
loop_
_entity_poly.entity_id
_entity_poly.type
_entity_poly.pdbx_seq_one_letter_code
_entity_poly.pdbx_strand_id
1 'polypeptide(L)'
;ELPLTDKLVDRQRDALFNYSAASQAETSAQRPWAHDPTYFKTVRISPIALVKMVMHARSGGSLEVMGIMQGYVDGTALVVTDAFRLPVEGTETRVNAQGDADEYLVEYLSLCRDESRQENVIGWYHSHPGYGCWLSGIDVATQQLQQLQGPMVAIVIDPDRTVSANKVDIGAFRTYPDGYTPPPQTSTTTTAAASSSSSSPSSAAGQSVPLTKADDFGAHASKYYPLAVEHYKSTLDSKLLELLWNKYWVQTLAQNPLLTNRDYASSQMGDVALRVKEAAVAVSRAGKGAAAS
;
A
#
# COMPACT_ATOMS: atom_id res chain seq x y z
N GLU A 1 -7.61 28.90 25.57
CA GLU A 1 -8.17 28.31 24.33
C GLU A 1 -8.09 29.35 23.23
N LEU A 2 -7.39 29.07 22.14
CA LEU A 2 -7.46 29.94 20.96
C LEU A 2 -8.87 29.77 20.37
N PRO A 3 -9.61 30.86 20.09
CA PRO A 3 -10.96 30.73 19.56
C PRO A 3 -10.92 29.97 18.23
N LEU A 4 -11.72 28.89 18.10
CA LEU A 4 -12.01 28.27 16.82
C LEU A 4 -12.64 29.33 15.93
N THR A 5 -11.83 29.97 15.11
CA THR A 5 -12.32 30.88 14.10
C THR A 5 -12.86 30.01 12.98
N ASP A 6 -14.18 30.09 12.71
CA ASP A 6 -14.88 29.46 11.56
C ASP A 6 -14.22 29.77 10.19
N LYS A 7 -13.17 30.59 10.16
CA LYS A 7 -12.36 30.93 8.98
C LYS A 7 -11.22 29.93 8.69
N LEU A 8 -10.88 29.04 9.64
CA LEU A 8 -9.77 28.11 9.50
C LEU A 8 -10.18 26.73 8.96
N VAL A 9 -11.44 26.33 9.12
CA VAL A 9 -11.98 25.01 8.78
C VAL A 9 -13.11 25.18 7.75
N ASP A 10 -13.02 24.48 6.62
CA ASP A 10 -14.05 24.44 5.59
C ASP A 10 -14.84 23.15 5.73
N ARG A 11 -16.10 23.25 6.15
CA ARG A 11 -16.93 22.07 6.46
C ARG A 11 -17.14 21.13 5.29
N GLN A 12 -17.06 21.61 4.04
CA GLN A 12 -17.21 20.76 2.86
C GLN A 12 -15.89 20.08 2.50
N ARG A 13 -14.78 20.82 2.54
CA ARG A 13 -13.45 20.26 2.22
C ARG A 13 -12.91 19.36 3.33
N ASP A 14 -13.28 19.64 4.57
CA ASP A 14 -12.84 18.93 5.76
C ASP A 14 -13.84 17.84 6.19
N ALA A 15 -14.85 17.55 5.36
CA ALA A 15 -15.92 16.60 5.67
C ALA A 15 -15.41 15.18 6.01
N LEU A 16 -14.30 14.75 5.39
CA LEU A 16 -13.65 13.46 5.65
C LEU A 16 -12.96 13.37 7.03
N PHE A 17 -12.94 14.46 7.80
CA PHE A 17 -12.47 14.43 9.19
C PHE A 17 -13.63 14.38 10.19
N ASN A 18 -14.88 14.47 9.72
CA ASN A 18 -16.06 14.42 10.58
C ASN A 18 -16.53 12.97 10.75
N TYR A 19 -15.97 12.28 11.74
CA TYR A 19 -16.38 10.92 12.09
C TYR A 19 -17.77 10.89 12.73
N SER A 20 -18.62 9.94 12.31
CA SER A 20 -19.94 9.68 12.91
C SER A 20 -20.05 8.23 13.37
N ALA A 21 -19.97 8.00 14.68
CA ALA A 21 -20.08 6.67 15.27
C ALA A 21 -21.41 5.97 14.91
N ALA A 22 -22.52 6.73 14.87
CA ALA A 22 -23.83 6.19 14.51
C ALA A 22 -23.87 5.69 13.06
N SER A 23 -23.32 6.47 12.12
CA SER A 23 -23.24 6.07 10.70
C SER A 23 -22.35 4.85 10.50
N GLN A 24 -21.25 4.76 11.24
CA GLN A 24 -20.35 3.60 11.16
C GLN A 24 -20.95 2.35 11.80
N ALA A 25 -21.71 2.49 12.90
CA ALA A 25 -22.43 1.38 13.50
C ALA A 25 -23.50 0.82 12.54
N GLU A 26 -24.25 1.70 11.87
CA GLU A 26 -25.23 1.30 10.85
C GLU A 26 -24.55 0.59 9.66
N THR A 27 -23.48 1.18 9.12
CA THR A 27 -22.72 0.59 8.00
C THR A 27 -22.13 -0.77 8.37
N SER A 28 -21.61 -0.90 9.60
CA SER A 28 -21.07 -2.15 10.13
C SER A 28 -22.14 -3.21 10.37
N ALA A 29 -23.37 -2.80 10.70
CA ALA A 29 -24.50 -3.71 10.83
C ALA A 29 -25.00 -4.21 9.46
N GLN A 30 -25.05 -3.32 8.46
CA GLN A 30 -25.51 -3.66 7.11
C GLN A 30 -24.50 -4.49 6.31
N ARG A 31 -23.19 -4.29 6.52
CA ARG A 31 -22.09 -4.99 5.83
C ARG A 31 -22.30 -5.08 4.30
N PRO A 32 -22.48 -3.96 3.59
CA PRO A 32 -22.80 -3.98 2.15
C PRO A 32 -21.75 -4.72 1.30
N TRP A 33 -20.48 -4.69 1.73
CA TRP A 33 -19.37 -5.42 1.10
C TRP A 33 -19.45 -6.95 1.21
N ALA A 34 -20.33 -7.51 2.03
CA ALA A 34 -20.51 -8.95 2.12
C ALA A 34 -21.21 -9.52 0.86
N HIS A 35 -21.93 -8.69 0.11
CA HIS A 35 -22.71 -9.11 -1.06
C HIS A 35 -22.02 -8.84 -2.40
N ASP A 36 -21.05 -7.92 -2.42
CA ASP A 36 -20.22 -7.61 -3.60
C ASP A 36 -18.73 -7.74 -3.22
N PRO A 37 -18.03 -8.78 -3.71
CA PRO A 37 -16.59 -8.96 -3.50
C PRO A 37 -15.72 -7.76 -3.91
N THR A 38 -16.23 -6.93 -4.81
CA THR A 38 -15.55 -5.76 -5.34
C THR A 38 -16.17 -4.44 -4.86
N TYR A 39 -16.99 -4.46 -3.80
CA TYR A 39 -17.73 -3.28 -3.32
C TYR A 39 -16.84 -2.03 -3.15
N PHE A 40 -15.65 -2.22 -2.59
CA PHE A 40 -14.69 -1.14 -2.39
C PHE A 40 -13.87 -0.89 -3.65
N LYS A 41 -13.78 0.38 -4.05
CA LYS A 41 -13.05 0.80 -5.26
C LYS A 41 -11.86 1.70 -4.96
N THR A 42 -11.93 2.44 -3.87
CA THR A 42 -10.99 3.51 -3.54
C THR A 42 -10.54 3.43 -2.08
N VAL A 43 -9.30 3.82 -1.82
CA VAL A 43 -8.79 4.08 -0.47
C VAL A 43 -8.35 5.54 -0.41
N ARG A 44 -8.88 6.28 0.55
CA ARG A 44 -8.52 7.69 0.79
C ARG A 44 -7.60 7.77 1.98
N ILE A 45 -6.38 8.23 1.79
CA ILE A 45 -5.34 8.26 2.82
C ILE A 45 -5.08 9.69 3.26
N SER A 46 -5.11 9.95 4.57
CA SER A 46 -4.76 11.25 5.13
C SER A 46 -3.26 11.53 4.98
N PRO A 47 -2.83 12.81 5.02
CA PRO A 47 -1.41 13.14 4.86
C PRO A 47 -0.58 12.63 6.05
N ILE A 48 -1.17 12.63 7.24
CA ILE A 48 -0.50 12.15 8.46
C ILE A 48 -0.30 10.63 8.43
N ALA A 49 -1.32 9.87 8.02
CA ALA A 49 -1.20 8.42 7.86
C ALA A 49 -0.11 8.09 6.82
N LEU A 50 -0.15 8.76 5.66
CA LEU A 50 0.82 8.55 4.60
C LEU A 50 2.25 8.82 5.07
N VAL A 51 2.49 9.97 5.71
CA VAL A 51 3.83 10.32 6.22
C VAL A 51 4.30 9.33 7.28
N LYS A 52 3.43 8.92 8.22
CA LYS A 52 3.79 7.93 9.25
C LYS A 52 4.17 6.59 8.62
N MET A 53 3.38 6.09 7.68
CA MET A 53 3.65 4.81 7.02
C MET A 53 4.95 4.87 6.19
N VAL A 54 5.17 5.92 5.40
CA VAL A 54 6.37 6.08 4.57
C VAL A 54 7.62 6.25 5.44
N MET A 55 7.55 7.04 6.52
CA MET A 55 8.66 7.19 7.46
C MET A 55 8.98 5.88 8.18
N HIS A 56 7.96 5.12 8.57
CA HIS A 56 8.15 3.81 9.18
C HIS A 56 8.79 2.82 8.19
N ALA A 57 8.24 2.69 6.98
CA ALA A 57 8.79 1.85 5.91
C ALA A 57 10.27 2.19 5.63
N ARG A 58 10.60 3.48 5.54
CA ARG A 58 11.99 3.93 5.35
C ARG A 58 12.89 3.59 6.54
N SER A 59 12.38 3.63 7.77
CA SER A 59 13.16 3.29 8.96
C SER A 59 13.49 1.80 9.07
N GLY A 60 12.72 0.93 8.41
CA GLY A 60 13.00 -0.50 8.30
C GLY A 60 14.22 -0.84 7.42
N GLY A 61 14.66 0.09 6.57
CA GLY A 61 15.75 -0.15 5.63
C GLY A 61 15.39 -1.27 4.66
N SER A 62 16.17 -2.34 4.65
CA SER A 62 15.94 -3.53 3.81
C SER A 62 15.03 -4.59 4.46
N LEU A 63 14.58 -4.36 5.70
CA LEU A 63 13.65 -5.25 6.40
C LEU A 63 12.21 -4.79 6.17
N GLU A 64 11.32 -5.75 5.97
CA GLU A 64 9.89 -5.47 5.94
C GLU A 64 9.42 -5.06 7.34
N VAL A 65 8.72 -3.94 7.40
CA VAL A 65 7.99 -3.51 8.60
C VAL A 65 6.50 -3.48 8.32
N MET A 66 5.70 -3.63 9.38
CA MET A 66 4.24 -3.58 9.29
C MET A 66 3.60 -2.73 10.38
N GLY A 67 2.36 -2.34 10.15
CA GLY A 67 1.55 -1.62 11.12
C GLY A 67 0.07 -1.66 10.82
N ILE A 68 -0.69 -0.97 11.64
CA ILE A 68 -2.15 -0.94 11.59
C ILE A 68 -2.62 0.45 11.18
N MET A 69 -3.74 0.50 10.48
CA MET A 69 -4.41 1.72 10.04
C MET A 69 -5.76 1.88 10.73
N GLN A 70 -6.03 3.10 11.17
CA GLN A 70 -7.31 3.52 11.72
C GLN A 70 -8.09 4.32 10.69
N GLY A 71 -9.41 4.17 10.74
CA GLY A 71 -10.28 4.86 9.82
C GLY A 71 -11.70 4.31 9.84
N TYR A 72 -12.38 4.50 8.71
CA TYR A 72 -13.80 4.20 8.61
C TYR A 72 -14.25 3.98 7.15
N VAL A 73 -15.48 3.50 6.98
CA VAL A 73 -16.09 3.26 5.65
C VAL A 73 -16.90 4.48 5.21
N ASP A 74 -16.67 4.97 3.99
CA ASP A 74 -17.47 6.02 3.35
C ASP A 74 -17.97 5.54 1.98
N GLY A 75 -19.17 4.95 1.95
CA GLY A 75 -19.71 4.30 0.76
C GLY A 75 -18.77 3.23 0.22
N THR A 76 -18.37 3.33 -1.05
CA THR A 76 -17.43 2.40 -1.71
C THR A 76 -15.96 2.74 -1.45
N ALA A 77 -15.67 3.67 -0.53
CA ALA A 77 -14.32 4.08 -0.17
C ALA A 77 -13.97 3.64 1.26
N LEU A 78 -12.71 3.26 1.44
CA LEU A 78 -12.09 3.08 2.75
C LEU A 78 -11.31 4.34 3.08
N VAL A 79 -11.64 5.01 4.18
CA VAL A 79 -10.98 6.25 4.60
C VAL A 79 -9.99 5.91 5.71
N VAL A 80 -8.71 6.12 5.45
CA VAL A 80 -7.62 5.99 6.43
C VAL A 80 -7.36 7.37 7.03
N THR A 81 -7.64 7.53 8.33
CA THR A 81 -7.40 8.78 9.06
C THR A 81 -6.02 8.80 9.69
N ASP A 82 -5.51 7.65 10.14
CA ASP A 82 -4.19 7.54 10.75
C ASP A 82 -3.59 6.13 10.64
N ALA A 83 -2.30 6.02 10.95
CA ALA A 83 -1.58 4.76 11.00
C ALA A 83 -0.58 4.74 12.17
N PHE A 84 -0.31 3.56 12.70
CA PHE A 84 0.71 3.35 13.73
C PHE A 84 1.45 2.05 13.50
N ARG A 85 2.70 1.99 13.95
CA ARG A 85 3.54 0.78 13.80
C ARG A 85 3.16 -0.24 14.86
N LEU A 86 3.25 -1.52 14.50
CA LEU A 86 3.28 -2.58 15.49
C LEU A 86 4.73 -2.80 15.96
N PRO A 87 4.97 -3.21 17.21
CA PRO A 87 6.30 -3.52 17.73
C PRO A 87 6.79 -4.87 17.21
N VAL A 88 6.72 -5.08 15.90
CA VAL A 88 7.01 -6.37 15.25
C VAL A 88 7.96 -6.14 14.09
N GLU A 89 9.00 -6.95 14.02
CA GLU A 89 9.86 -7.02 12.85
C GLU A 89 9.20 -7.97 11.85
N GLY A 90 8.80 -7.45 10.69
CA GLY A 90 8.25 -8.25 9.62
C GLY A 90 9.34 -9.13 9.01
N THR A 91 9.11 -10.42 8.95
CA THR A 91 9.87 -11.28 8.06
C THR A 91 8.89 -11.99 7.16
N GLU A 92 9.16 -12.01 5.86
CA GLU A 92 8.38 -12.73 4.83
C GLU A 92 8.12 -14.20 5.18
N THR A 93 8.83 -14.79 6.15
CA THR A 93 8.69 -16.19 6.52
C THR A 93 7.93 -16.43 7.82
N ARG A 94 7.63 -15.39 8.62
CA ARG A 94 7.02 -15.54 9.95
C ARG A 94 6.13 -14.37 10.34
N VAL A 95 4.83 -14.62 10.43
CA VAL A 95 3.84 -13.77 11.12
C VAL A 95 3.78 -14.22 12.59
N ASN A 96 4.87 -14.06 13.35
CA ASN A 96 5.00 -14.64 14.69
C ASN A 96 4.96 -13.60 15.80
N ALA A 97 4.02 -12.66 15.71
CA ALA A 97 3.79 -11.65 16.72
C ALA A 97 2.31 -11.41 17.01
N GLN A 98 1.41 -12.33 16.65
CA GLN A 98 -0.02 -12.14 16.82
C GLN A 98 -0.40 -11.88 18.30
N GLY A 99 0.18 -12.61 19.26
CA GLY A 99 -0.14 -12.41 20.69
C GLY A 99 0.24 -11.02 21.22
N ASP A 100 1.52 -10.65 21.13
CA ASP A 100 2.01 -9.37 21.68
C ASP A 100 1.49 -8.16 20.88
N ALA A 101 1.28 -8.32 19.57
CA ALA A 101 0.70 -7.27 18.74
C ALA A 101 -0.79 -7.07 19.03
N ASP A 102 -1.54 -8.13 19.35
CA ASP A 102 -2.95 -8.02 19.71
C ASP A 102 -3.12 -7.27 21.04
N GLU A 103 -2.29 -7.55 22.05
CA GLU A 103 -2.30 -6.82 23.33
C GLU A 103 -2.00 -5.33 23.11
N TYR A 104 -0.91 -5.03 22.39
CA TYR A 104 -0.55 -3.67 22.02
C TYR A 104 -1.67 -2.96 21.26
N LEU A 105 -2.32 -3.65 20.32
CA LEU A 105 -3.41 -3.10 19.51
C LEU A 105 -4.62 -2.73 20.38
N VAL A 106 -5.01 -3.62 21.30
CA VAL A 106 -6.14 -3.37 22.21
C VAL A 106 -5.86 -2.18 23.12
N GLU A 107 -4.67 -2.13 23.73
CA GLU A 107 -4.28 -1.01 24.60
C GLU A 107 -4.21 0.31 23.82
N TYR A 108 -3.57 0.30 22.65
CA TYR A 108 -3.45 1.49 21.80
C TYR A 108 -4.81 2.04 21.37
N LEU A 109 -5.75 1.16 20.98
CA LEU A 109 -7.11 1.56 20.61
C LEU A 109 -7.89 2.10 21.81
N SER A 110 -7.69 1.55 23.02
CA SER A 110 -8.30 2.08 24.23
C SER A 110 -7.84 3.52 24.50
N LEU A 111 -6.52 3.76 24.48
CA LEU A 111 -5.95 5.09 24.68
C LEU A 111 -6.39 6.08 23.61
N CYS A 112 -6.53 5.64 22.36
CA CYS A 112 -7.09 6.48 21.29
C CYS A 112 -8.51 6.93 21.61
N ARG A 113 -9.37 6.04 22.11
CA ARG A 113 -10.76 6.35 22.46
C ARG A 113 -10.85 7.32 23.63
N ASP A 114 -9.97 7.18 24.61
CA ASP A 114 -9.86 8.11 25.75
C ASP A 114 -9.51 9.53 25.28
N GLU A 115 -8.69 9.64 24.23
CA GLU A 115 -8.33 10.89 23.55
C GLU A 115 -9.33 11.30 22.44
N SER A 116 -10.56 10.80 22.50
CA SER A 116 -11.65 11.12 21.56
C SER A 116 -11.43 10.71 20.11
N ARG A 117 -10.54 9.75 19.85
CA ARG A 117 -10.34 9.13 18.53
C ARG A 117 -11.12 7.82 18.46
N GLN A 118 -12.29 7.89 17.83
CA GLN A 118 -13.30 6.83 17.86
C GLN A 118 -13.24 5.91 16.63
N GLU A 119 -12.34 6.17 15.69
CA GLU A 119 -12.15 5.34 14.52
C GLU A 119 -11.62 3.95 14.89
N ASN A 120 -12.13 2.93 14.20
CA ASN A 120 -11.68 1.56 14.39
C ASN A 120 -10.59 1.22 13.37
N VAL A 121 -10.05 0.00 13.50
CA VAL A 121 -9.11 -0.54 12.52
C VAL A 121 -9.81 -0.70 11.17
N ILE A 122 -9.18 -0.18 10.11
CA ILE A 122 -9.69 -0.25 8.73
C ILE A 122 -8.75 -1.03 7.79
N GLY A 123 -7.57 -1.40 8.28
CA GLY A 123 -6.60 -2.16 7.51
C GLY A 123 -5.25 -2.26 8.19
N TRP A 124 -4.32 -2.84 7.45
CA TRP A 124 -2.92 -2.96 7.82
C TRP A 124 -2.05 -2.52 6.66
N TYR A 125 -0.83 -2.10 6.96
CA TYR A 125 0.17 -1.78 5.96
C TYR A 125 1.46 -2.53 6.23
N HIS A 126 2.21 -2.81 5.18
CA HIS A 126 3.57 -3.30 5.28
C HIS A 126 4.44 -2.70 4.15
N SER A 127 5.73 -3.00 4.19
CA SER A 127 6.69 -2.48 3.23
C SER A 127 7.36 -3.58 2.43
N HIS A 128 7.59 -3.31 1.14
CA HIS A 128 8.34 -4.16 0.23
C HIS A 128 9.56 -3.38 -0.31
N PRO A 129 10.71 -3.40 0.37
CA PRO A 129 11.87 -2.59 -0.03
C PRO A 129 12.50 -3.07 -1.35
N GLY A 130 12.23 -2.34 -2.44
CA GLY A 130 12.91 -2.49 -3.73
C GLY A 130 12.29 -3.47 -4.73
N TYR A 131 11.22 -4.17 -4.39
CA TYR A 131 10.54 -5.14 -5.27
C TYR A 131 9.08 -4.83 -5.56
N GLY A 132 8.62 -3.65 -5.17
CA GLY A 132 7.34 -3.10 -5.60
C GLY A 132 6.14 -3.53 -4.78
N CYS A 133 5.02 -2.86 -5.03
CA CYS A 133 3.77 -3.01 -4.31
C CYS A 133 2.87 -4.09 -4.94
N TRP A 134 2.82 -5.27 -4.33
CA TRP A 134 1.97 -6.41 -4.69
C TRP A 134 1.77 -7.28 -3.44
N LEU A 135 0.88 -8.27 -3.48
CA LEU A 135 0.68 -9.20 -2.36
C LEU A 135 1.31 -10.57 -2.66
N SER A 136 2.18 -11.03 -1.76
CA SER A 136 2.69 -12.41 -1.72
C SER A 136 1.60 -13.42 -1.34
N GLY A 137 1.91 -14.71 -1.45
CA GLY A 137 1.01 -15.76 -0.95
C GLY A 137 0.65 -15.61 0.54
N ILE A 138 1.60 -15.13 1.35
CA ILE A 138 1.43 -14.92 2.79
C ILE A 138 0.59 -13.68 3.06
N ASP A 139 0.79 -12.61 2.29
CA ASP A 139 -0.02 -11.39 2.39
C ASP A 139 -1.46 -11.67 2.00
N VAL A 140 -1.69 -12.48 0.96
CA VAL A 140 -3.03 -12.90 0.55
C VAL A 140 -3.71 -13.68 1.68
N ALA A 141 -3.02 -14.66 2.28
CA ALA A 141 -3.58 -15.43 3.39
C ALA A 141 -3.88 -14.55 4.62
N THR A 142 -2.97 -13.63 4.94
CA THR A 142 -3.12 -12.67 6.05
C THR A 142 -4.30 -11.75 5.79
N GLN A 143 -4.40 -11.18 4.59
CA GLN A 143 -5.50 -10.29 4.21
C GLN A 143 -6.85 -11.01 4.18
N GLN A 144 -6.91 -12.27 3.74
CA GLN A 144 -8.13 -13.08 3.82
C GLN A 144 -8.59 -13.27 5.27
N LEU A 145 -7.67 -13.57 6.19
CA LEU A 145 -7.97 -13.69 7.62
C LEU A 145 -8.46 -12.36 8.22
N GLN A 146 -7.77 -11.26 7.92
CA GLN A 146 -8.13 -9.92 8.41
C GLN A 146 -9.51 -9.49 7.88
N GLN A 147 -9.85 -9.80 6.61
CA GLN A 147 -11.17 -9.50 6.04
C GLN A 147 -12.34 -10.23 6.73
N LEU A 148 -12.09 -11.27 7.54
CA LEU A 148 -13.13 -11.89 8.37
C LEU A 148 -13.57 -10.98 9.52
N GLN A 149 -12.67 -10.14 10.02
CA GLN A 149 -12.92 -9.25 11.16
C GLN A 149 -13.66 -7.97 10.76
N GLY A 150 -13.61 -7.57 9.48
CA GLY A 150 -14.24 -6.34 9.04
C GLY A 150 -13.84 -5.87 7.63
N PRO A 151 -14.16 -4.61 7.28
CA PRO A 151 -13.79 -4.01 6.00
C PRO A 151 -12.30 -3.65 5.97
N MET A 152 -11.43 -4.67 5.91
CA MET A 152 -9.98 -4.51 5.96
C MET A 152 -9.35 -4.28 4.59
N VAL A 153 -8.31 -3.45 4.53
CA VAL A 153 -7.45 -3.24 3.35
C VAL A 153 -5.98 -3.48 3.66
N ALA A 154 -5.24 -4.05 2.72
CA ALA A 154 -3.80 -4.18 2.78
C ALA A 154 -3.14 -3.05 1.96
N ILE A 155 -2.28 -2.26 2.59
CA ILE A 155 -1.45 -1.27 1.89
C ILE A 155 0.00 -1.74 1.85
N VAL A 156 0.62 -1.65 0.68
CA VAL A 156 2.04 -1.99 0.47
C VAL A 156 2.77 -0.73 0.05
N ILE A 157 3.92 -0.46 0.67
CA ILE A 157 4.78 0.70 0.36
C ILE A 157 6.17 0.21 -0.01
N ASP A 158 6.72 0.68 -1.12
CA ASP A 158 8.12 0.44 -1.47
C ASP A 158 8.95 1.70 -1.13
N PRO A 159 9.69 1.72 0.00
CA PRO A 159 10.47 2.89 0.39
C PRO A 159 11.64 3.17 -0.56
N ASP A 160 12.26 2.15 -1.16
CA ASP A 160 13.42 2.30 -2.05
C ASP A 160 12.99 2.87 -3.41
N ARG A 161 11.88 2.38 -3.96
CA ARG A 161 11.26 2.96 -5.16
C ARG A 161 10.75 4.37 -4.91
N THR A 162 10.21 4.63 -3.72
CA THR A 162 9.75 5.96 -3.34
C THR A 162 10.87 7.00 -3.43
N VAL A 163 12.05 6.68 -2.88
CA VAL A 163 13.20 7.59 -2.90
C VAL A 163 13.85 7.66 -4.29
N SER A 164 13.86 6.58 -5.06
CA SER A 164 14.46 6.56 -6.40
C SER A 164 13.61 7.21 -7.48
N ALA A 165 12.28 7.04 -7.45
CA ALA A 165 11.34 7.68 -8.38
C ALA A 165 10.92 9.10 -7.95
N ASN A 166 11.26 9.51 -6.73
CA ASN A 166 10.82 10.76 -6.09
C ASN A 166 9.28 10.91 -6.11
N LYS A 167 8.58 9.79 -5.99
CA LYS A 167 7.12 9.64 -5.98
C LYS A 167 6.81 8.48 -5.06
N VAL A 168 5.87 8.64 -4.14
CA VAL A 168 5.48 7.55 -3.23
C VAL A 168 4.99 6.36 -4.06
N ASP A 169 5.69 5.24 -3.93
CA ASP A 169 5.28 3.95 -4.49
C ASP A 169 4.44 3.23 -3.44
N ILE A 170 3.14 3.21 -3.68
CA ILE A 170 2.12 2.72 -2.77
C ILE A 170 1.03 1.99 -3.54
N GLY A 171 0.68 0.80 -3.09
CA GLY A 171 -0.44 0.01 -3.58
C GLY A 171 -1.43 -0.27 -2.46
N ALA A 172 -2.72 -0.29 -2.79
CA ALA A 172 -3.78 -0.73 -1.87
C ALA A 172 -4.52 -1.91 -2.50
N PHE A 173 -4.75 -2.96 -1.72
CA PHE A 173 -5.25 -4.23 -2.23
C PHE A 173 -6.29 -4.84 -1.30
N ARG A 174 -7.23 -5.57 -1.90
CA ARG A 174 -8.15 -6.47 -1.21
C ARG A 174 -8.20 -7.82 -1.90
N THR A 175 -8.40 -8.87 -1.11
CA THR A 175 -8.48 -10.23 -1.61
C THR A 175 -9.92 -10.60 -1.95
N TYR A 176 -10.07 -11.44 -2.98
CA TYR A 176 -11.34 -12.06 -3.29
C TYR A 176 -11.69 -13.15 -2.27
N PRO A 177 -12.98 -13.41 -2.01
CA PRO A 177 -13.41 -14.56 -1.23
C PRO A 177 -12.99 -15.88 -1.87
N ASP A 178 -12.84 -16.93 -1.06
CA ASP A 178 -12.48 -18.26 -1.56
C ASP A 178 -13.56 -18.78 -2.53
N GLY A 179 -13.10 -19.34 -3.66
CA GLY A 179 -13.98 -19.84 -4.72
C GLY A 179 -14.53 -18.77 -5.66
N TYR A 180 -14.29 -17.48 -5.42
CA TYR A 180 -14.63 -16.43 -6.37
C TYR A 180 -13.63 -16.40 -7.53
N THR A 181 -14.14 -16.49 -8.76
CA THR A 181 -13.35 -16.29 -9.97
C THR A 181 -13.64 -14.90 -10.53
N PRO A 182 -12.65 -14.01 -10.62
CA PRO A 182 -12.89 -12.67 -11.16
C PRO A 182 -13.32 -12.76 -12.63
N PRO A 183 -14.22 -11.88 -13.09
CA PRO A 183 -14.56 -11.81 -14.51
C PRO A 183 -13.29 -11.52 -15.33
N PRO A 184 -13.18 -12.06 -16.56
CA PRO A 184 -12.05 -11.79 -17.42
C PRO A 184 -11.92 -10.28 -17.64
N GLN A 185 -10.76 -9.71 -17.28
CA GLN A 185 -10.51 -8.28 -17.37
C GLN A 185 -10.62 -7.80 -18.82
N THR A 186 -11.67 -7.04 -19.14
CA THR A 186 -11.74 -6.27 -20.39
C THR A 186 -10.91 -5.00 -20.19
N SER A 187 -9.81 -4.91 -20.93
CA SER A 187 -8.90 -3.76 -20.98
C SER A 187 -9.57 -2.55 -21.63
N THR A 188 -10.43 -1.84 -20.89
CA THR A 188 -11.00 -0.55 -21.33
C THR A 188 -10.28 0.63 -20.67
N THR A 189 -9.07 0.90 -21.15
CA THR A 189 -8.49 2.26 -21.21
C THR A 189 -7.47 2.32 -22.36
N THR A 190 -7.92 2.88 -23.48
CA THR A 190 -7.15 3.49 -24.59
C THR A 190 -6.10 4.47 -24.01
N THR A 191 -4.83 4.60 -24.42
CA THR A 191 -4.13 4.45 -25.71
C THR A 191 -2.61 4.28 -25.46
N ALA A 192 -1.96 3.28 -26.06
CA ALA A 192 -0.64 3.33 -26.72
C ALA A 192 -0.16 1.90 -27.04
N ALA A 193 0.50 1.74 -28.19
CA ALA A 193 0.65 0.50 -28.93
C ALA A 193 1.67 -0.51 -28.36
N ALA A 194 1.23 -1.77 -28.32
CA ALA A 194 1.92 -3.03 -28.61
C ALA A 194 3.44 -3.17 -28.36
N SER A 195 3.81 -3.98 -27.35
CA SER A 195 4.72 -5.13 -27.53
C SER A 195 4.65 -6.12 -26.36
N SER A 196 4.06 -7.29 -26.64
CA SER A 196 4.33 -8.64 -26.09
C SER A 196 4.77 -8.83 -24.61
N SER A 197 3.82 -9.25 -23.75
CA SER A 197 3.83 -10.52 -22.99
C SER A 197 2.91 -10.43 -21.75
N SER A 198 2.08 -11.46 -21.54
CA SER A 198 1.26 -11.77 -20.35
C SER A 198 0.64 -10.60 -19.57
N SER A 199 -0.62 -10.32 -19.89
CA SER A 199 -1.49 -9.33 -19.26
C SER A 199 -1.76 -9.58 -17.78
N SER A 200 -1.14 -8.77 -16.92
CA SER A 200 -1.61 -8.45 -15.56
C SER A 200 -2.13 -7.00 -15.53
N PRO A 201 -3.07 -6.65 -14.63
CA PRO A 201 -3.75 -5.36 -14.62
C PRO A 201 -2.76 -4.18 -14.49
N SER A 202 -3.23 -3.03 -14.96
CA SER A 202 -2.53 -1.78 -15.27
C SER A 202 -1.75 -1.07 -14.15
N SER A 203 -1.48 -1.72 -13.02
CA SER A 203 -0.46 -1.33 -12.03
C SER A 203 0.79 -2.24 -12.05
N ALA A 204 0.69 -3.44 -12.65
CA ALA A 204 1.78 -4.41 -12.77
C ALA A 204 2.55 -4.29 -14.11
N ALA A 205 1.99 -3.58 -15.10
CA ALA A 205 2.60 -3.39 -16.40
C ALA A 205 3.76 -2.37 -16.33
N GLY A 206 4.90 -2.80 -15.79
CA GLY A 206 6.13 -1.99 -15.73
C GLY A 206 6.93 -2.11 -14.44
N GLN A 207 6.47 -2.86 -13.44
CA GLN A 207 7.20 -2.99 -12.17
C GLN A 207 8.30 -4.06 -12.29
N SER A 208 9.56 -3.64 -12.11
CA SER A 208 10.75 -4.51 -12.18
C SER A 208 10.91 -5.36 -10.92
N VAL A 209 10.35 -6.57 -10.86
CA VAL A 209 10.47 -7.42 -9.66
C VAL A 209 11.76 -8.25 -9.67
N PRO A 210 12.63 -8.21 -8.63
CA PRO A 210 13.84 -9.02 -8.58
C PRO A 210 13.58 -10.51 -8.80
N LEU A 211 14.56 -11.23 -9.38
CA LEU A 211 14.45 -12.65 -9.71
C LEU A 211 14.11 -13.52 -8.50
N THR A 212 14.62 -13.18 -7.31
CA THR A 212 14.31 -13.88 -6.05
C THR A 212 12.83 -13.86 -5.67
N LYS A 213 12.06 -12.93 -6.26
CA LYS A 213 10.63 -12.75 -6.02
C LYS A 213 9.78 -13.06 -7.25
N ALA A 214 10.41 -13.38 -8.37
CA ALA A 214 9.71 -13.57 -9.65
C ALA A 214 8.73 -14.75 -9.63
N ASP A 215 9.04 -15.82 -8.88
CA ASP A 215 8.18 -17.00 -8.79
C ASP A 215 6.88 -16.74 -8.02
N ASP A 216 6.94 -15.91 -6.98
CA ASP A 216 5.78 -15.54 -6.16
C ASP A 216 4.99 -14.38 -6.80
N PHE A 217 5.71 -13.48 -7.48
CA PHE A 217 5.09 -12.40 -8.25
C PHE A 217 4.23 -12.96 -9.38
N GLY A 218 2.96 -12.55 -9.40
CA GLY A 218 2.00 -13.01 -10.39
C GLY A 218 1.31 -14.34 -10.06
N ALA A 219 1.94 -15.23 -9.27
CA ALA A 219 1.34 -16.51 -8.87
C ALA A 219 0.00 -16.35 -8.13
N HIS A 220 -0.13 -15.25 -7.38
CA HIS A 220 -1.34 -14.92 -6.61
C HIS A 220 -2.10 -13.69 -7.12
N ALA A 221 -1.72 -13.13 -8.28
CA ALA A 221 -2.34 -11.91 -8.81
C ALA A 221 -3.83 -12.03 -9.10
N SER A 222 -4.35 -13.24 -9.36
CA SER A 222 -5.78 -13.49 -9.55
C SER A 222 -6.59 -13.48 -8.25
N LYS A 223 -5.93 -13.54 -7.09
CA LYS A 223 -6.58 -13.63 -5.76
C LYS A 223 -6.88 -12.28 -5.12
N TYR A 224 -6.40 -11.18 -5.69
CA TYR A 224 -6.64 -9.85 -5.17
C TYR A 224 -6.90 -8.84 -6.29
N TYR A 225 -7.40 -7.66 -5.92
CA TYR A 225 -7.57 -6.53 -6.83
C TYR A 225 -7.00 -5.25 -6.21
N PRO A 226 -6.46 -4.35 -7.04
CA PRO A 226 -6.01 -3.05 -6.59
C PRO A 226 -7.20 -2.12 -6.36
N LEU A 227 -7.10 -1.27 -5.33
CA LEU A 227 -7.98 -0.14 -5.10
C LEU A 227 -7.28 1.14 -5.55
N ALA A 228 -8.04 2.10 -6.07
CA ALA A 228 -7.50 3.40 -6.42
C ALA A 228 -7.11 4.16 -5.14
N VAL A 229 -5.82 4.53 -5.03
CA VAL A 229 -5.31 5.30 -3.91
C VAL A 229 -5.54 6.79 -4.17
N GLU A 230 -6.34 7.40 -3.32
CA GLU A 230 -6.62 8.83 -3.30
C GLU A 230 -6.03 9.44 -2.03
N HIS A 231 -5.71 10.73 -2.07
CA HIS A 231 -5.25 11.48 -0.91
C HIS A 231 -6.21 12.62 -0.66
N TYR A 232 -6.52 12.86 0.61
CA TYR A 232 -7.28 14.02 1.04
C TYR A 232 -6.47 14.75 2.10
N LYS A 233 -6.73 16.04 2.28
CA LYS A 233 -6.06 16.87 3.28
C LYS A 233 -7.02 17.92 3.76
N SER A 234 -6.89 18.33 5.02
CA SER A 234 -7.70 19.42 5.52
C SER A 234 -7.24 20.77 4.94
N THR A 235 -8.09 21.77 5.07
CA THR A 235 -7.73 23.16 4.78
C THR A 235 -6.56 23.65 5.63
N LEU A 236 -6.47 23.19 6.88
CA LEU A 236 -5.36 23.51 7.77
C LEU A 236 -4.06 22.79 7.35
N ASP A 237 -4.14 21.49 7.00
CA ASP A 237 -2.98 20.74 6.48
C ASP A 237 -2.41 21.40 5.24
N SER A 238 -3.28 21.90 4.36
CA SER A 238 -2.87 22.61 3.15
C SER A 238 -2.04 23.85 3.48
N LYS A 239 -2.49 24.67 4.45
CA LYS A 239 -1.74 25.84 4.91
C LYS A 239 -0.43 25.45 5.60
N LEU A 240 -0.45 24.41 6.42
CA LEU A 240 0.74 23.94 7.13
C LEU A 240 1.81 23.43 6.16
N LEU A 241 1.43 22.64 5.16
CA LEU A 241 2.34 22.12 4.14
C LEU A 241 2.96 23.25 3.30
N GLU A 242 2.20 24.30 3.01
CA GLU A 242 2.72 25.50 2.33
C GLU A 242 3.77 26.24 3.18
N LEU A 243 3.51 26.41 4.48
CA LEU A 243 4.47 27.01 5.40
C LEU A 243 5.73 26.15 5.58
N LEU A 244 5.58 24.83 5.61
CA LEU A 244 6.71 23.91 5.62
C LEU A 244 7.53 24.03 4.35
N TRP A 245 6.89 24.10 3.18
CA TRP A 245 7.60 24.29 1.90
C TRP A 245 8.46 25.55 1.90
N ASN A 246 7.96 26.67 2.41
CA ASN A 246 8.70 27.92 2.53
C ASN A 246 9.99 27.82 3.35
N LYS A 247 10.07 26.84 4.27
CA LYS A 247 11.24 26.61 5.11
C LYS A 247 12.15 25.49 4.61
N TYR A 248 11.58 24.42 4.05
CA TYR A 248 12.30 23.16 3.76
C TYR A 248 12.69 22.97 2.29
N TRP A 249 12.30 23.88 1.37
CA TRP A 249 12.65 23.77 -0.05
C TRP A 249 14.17 23.61 -0.31
N VAL A 250 15.02 24.23 0.52
CA VAL A 250 16.48 24.10 0.42
C VAL A 250 16.93 22.65 0.61
N GLN A 251 16.30 21.92 1.53
CA GLN A 251 16.62 20.51 1.76
C GLN A 251 16.30 19.66 0.53
N THR A 252 15.21 19.97 -0.18
CA THR A 252 14.87 19.31 -1.45
C THR A 252 15.94 19.51 -2.52
N LEU A 253 16.53 20.70 -2.61
CA LEU A 253 17.62 20.99 -3.57
C LEU A 253 18.98 20.42 -3.14
N ALA A 254 19.20 20.27 -1.84
CA ALA A 254 20.45 19.75 -1.29
C ALA A 254 20.50 18.21 -1.23
N GLN A 255 19.43 17.52 -1.62
CA GLN A 255 19.42 16.06 -1.67
C GLN A 255 20.37 15.55 -2.76
N ASN A 256 21.08 14.45 -2.45
CA ASN A 256 21.88 13.72 -3.41
C ASN A 256 21.32 12.29 -3.58
N PRO A 257 20.38 12.08 -4.53
CA PRO A 257 19.74 10.78 -4.74
C PRO A 257 20.72 9.66 -5.10
N LEU A 258 21.87 9.99 -5.70
CA LEU A 258 22.88 9.01 -6.10
C LEU A 258 23.55 8.35 -4.89
N LEU A 259 23.70 9.09 -3.79
CA LEU A 259 24.27 8.54 -2.57
C LEU A 259 23.22 7.80 -1.75
N THR A 260 22.00 8.32 -1.65
CA THR A 260 20.94 7.69 -0.86
C THR A 260 20.45 6.38 -1.48
N ASN A 261 20.44 6.29 -2.82
CA ASN A 261 19.92 5.12 -3.54
C ASN A 261 21.03 4.20 -4.08
N ARG A 262 22.28 4.41 -3.68
CA ARG A 262 23.44 3.69 -4.21
C ARG A 262 23.27 2.18 -4.06
N ASP A 263 22.84 1.74 -2.89
CA ASP A 263 22.79 0.32 -2.55
C ASP A 263 21.62 -0.35 -3.31
N TYR A 264 20.47 0.33 -3.40
CA TYR A 264 19.35 -0.10 -4.25
C TYR A 264 19.76 -0.20 -5.74
N ALA A 265 20.40 0.83 -6.29
CA ALA A 265 20.86 0.83 -7.68
C ALA A 265 21.85 -0.31 -7.95
N SER A 266 22.79 -0.54 -7.02
CA SER A 266 23.76 -1.64 -7.12
C SER A 266 23.09 -3.01 -7.10
N SER A 267 22.08 -3.19 -6.24
CA SER A 267 21.27 -4.40 -6.17
C SER A 267 20.49 -4.65 -7.48
N GLN A 268 19.85 -3.61 -8.03
CA GLN A 268 19.16 -3.71 -9.32
C GLN A 268 20.11 -4.05 -10.48
N MET A 269 21.33 -3.50 -10.49
CA MET A 269 22.35 -3.88 -11.48
C MET A 269 22.74 -5.36 -11.36
N GLY A 270 22.85 -5.88 -10.14
CA GLY A 270 23.07 -7.30 -9.88
C GLY A 270 21.94 -8.17 -10.42
N ASP A 271 20.69 -7.79 -10.19
CA ASP A 271 19.51 -8.50 -10.70
C ASP A 271 19.47 -8.52 -12.24
N VAL A 272 19.72 -7.37 -12.87
CA VAL A 272 19.81 -7.26 -14.33
C VAL A 272 20.91 -8.17 -14.89
N ALA A 273 22.08 -8.23 -14.25
CA ALA A 273 23.16 -9.12 -14.68
C ALA A 273 22.75 -10.60 -14.64
N LEU A 274 22.01 -11.01 -13.61
CA LEU A 274 21.46 -12.37 -13.50
C LEU A 274 20.43 -12.65 -14.59
N ARG A 275 19.49 -11.73 -14.84
CA ARG A 275 18.49 -11.86 -15.91
C ARG A 275 19.13 -11.99 -17.30
N VAL A 276 20.15 -11.17 -17.58
CA VAL A 276 20.91 -11.24 -18.84
C VAL A 276 21.59 -12.60 -18.99
N LYS A 277 22.14 -13.15 -17.91
CA LYS A 277 22.74 -14.49 -17.91
C LYS A 277 21.71 -15.59 -18.21
N GLU A 278 20.53 -15.54 -17.58
CA GLU A 278 19.44 -16.49 -17.85
C GLU A 278 18.94 -16.41 -19.29
N ALA A 279 18.73 -15.19 -19.80
CA ALA A 279 18.33 -14.95 -21.17
C ALA A 279 19.37 -15.49 -22.17
N ALA A 280 20.66 -15.27 -21.92
CA ALA A 280 21.73 -15.80 -22.76
C ALA A 280 21.75 -17.33 -22.80
N VAL A 281 21.52 -17.99 -21.66
CA VAL A 281 21.39 -19.46 -21.59
C VAL A 281 20.16 -19.95 -22.36
N ALA A 282 19.02 -19.28 -22.21
CA ALA A 282 17.79 -19.62 -22.92
C ALA A 282 17.95 -19.50 -24.45
N VAL A 283 18.56 -18.42 -24.93
CA VAL A 283 18.86 -18.20 -26.35
C VAL A 283 19.83 -19.28 -26.88
N SER A 284 20.87 -19.61 -26.12
CA SER A 284 21.82 -20.67 -26.49
C SER A 284 21.15 -22.05 -26.61
N ARG A 285 20.23 -22.39 -25.70
CA ARG A 285 19.44 -23.63 -25.75
C ARG A 285 18.48 -23.65 -26.94
N ALA A 286 17.77 -22.55 -27.20
CA ALA A 286 16.87 -22.43 -28.34
C ALA A 286 17.60 -22.55 -29.68
N GLY A 287 18.78 -21.94 -29.80
CA GLY A 287 19.63 -22.05 -31.00
C GLY A 287 20.16 -23.46 -31.25
N LYS A 288 20.47 -24.23 -30.20
CA LYS A 288 20.87 -25.65 -30.33
C LYS A 288 19.69 -26.57 -30.68
N GLY A 289 18.49 -26.27 -30.19
CA GLY A 289 17.28 -27.01 -30.55
C GLY A 289 16.87 -26.83 -32.01
N ALA A 290 17.02 -25.61 -32.55
CA ALA A 290 16.73 -25.30 -33.95
C ALA A 290 17.79 -25.85 -34.94
N ALA A 291 19.01 -26.13 -34.49
CA ALA A 291 20.06 -26.75 -35.30
C ALA A 291 19.99 -28.30 -35.32
N ALA A 292 19.15 -28.90 -34.47
CA ALA A 292 18.99 -30.36 -34.32
C ALA A 292 17.68 -30.89 -34.96
N SER A 293 16.88 -30.02 -35.57
CA SER A 293 15.70 -30.35 -36.40
C SER A 293 15.97 -30.11 -37.87
#